data_AF-A0A3C0IDH0-F1
#
_entry.id   AF-A0A3C0IDH0-F1
#
_cell.length_a   1.000
_cell.length_b   1.000
_cell.length_c   1.000
_cell.angle_alpha   90.00
_cell.angle_beta   90.00
_cell.angle_gamma   90.00
#
_symmetry.space_group_name_H-M   'P 1'
#
loop_
_entity.id
_entity.type
_entity.pdbx_description
1 polymer ?
#
loop_
_entity_poly.entity_id
_entity_poly.type
_entity_poly.pdbx_seq_one_letter_code
_entity_poly.pdbx_strand_id
1 'polypeptide(L)'
;MNYNLLNIPERTTKPRESGLTMVMDKGLSIREVEDLLDVAGDYIDMVKLGWATSYVTPKLKEKLQIYREAGIPFYFGGTLFEAFIVRNQFEDYRKVLDEFQMTYVEVSDGSLEMPHDEKCGYIRTLAQQATVLSEVGSKDAEKILAPYQWIELMRAELEAGAWKVIGEAREAGNVGLFRETGEVRQGLVKEIIHSIPAEKIIWEAPQKSQQVWFIKLVGANVNLGNIAPAEVIPVETIRLGLRGDTFSHFLNAKA
;
A
#
# COMPACT_ATOMS: atom_id res chain seq x y z
N MET A 1 9.60 -18.97 12.28
CA MET A 1 11.06 -18.75 12.34
C MET A 1 11.75 -20.08 12.60
N ASN A 2 12.85 -20.37 11.91
CA ASN A 2 13.46 -21.71 11.89
C ASN A 2 14.51 -21.94 12.99
N TYR A 3 15.04 -20.86 13.58
CA TYR A 3 16.06 -20.88 14.63
C TYR A 3 15.92 -19.62 15.50
N ASN A 4 16.50 -19.65 16.70
CA ASN A 4 16.40 -18.57 17.68
C ASN A 4 17.54 -17.56 17.53
N LEU A 5 17.22 -16.27 17.56
CA LEU A 5 18.17 -15.16 17.60
C LEU A 5 17.70 -14.17 18.68
N LEU A 6 18.64 -13.69 19.50
CA LEU A 6 18.35 -12.65 20.49
C LEU A 6 18.31 -11.27 19.82
N ASN A 7 17.62 -10.32 20.46
CA ASN A 7 17.56 -8.92 20.04
C ASN A 7 16.97 -8.70 18.64
N ILE A 8 15.99 -9.54 18.27
CA ILE A 8 15.19 -9.35 17.06
C ILE A 8 14.02 -8.41 17.38
N PRO A 9 13.75 -7.39 16.55
CA PRO A 9 12.58 -6.53 16.69
C PRO A 9 11.27 -7.31 16.79
N GLU A 10 10.39 -6.90 17.69
CA GLU A 10 9.04 -7.44 17.76
C GLU A 10 8.22 -7.05 16.54
N ARG A 11 7.58 -8.04 15.92
CA ARG A 11 6.66 -7.86 14.80
C ARG A 11 5.23 -8.07 15.26
N THR A 12 4.31 -7.31 14.69
CA THR A 12 2.87 -7.53 14.83
C THR A 12 2.47 -8.85 14.18
N THR A 13 1.41 -9.48 14.70
CA THR A 13 0.86 -10.75 14.22
C THR A 13 -0.39 -10.53 13.38
N LYS A 14 -0.70 -11.47 12.48
CA LYS A 14 -1.94 -11.42 11.68
C LYS A 14 -3.19 -11.64 12.56
N PRO A 15 -4.34 -10.99 12.23
CA PRO A 15 -4.48 -9.91 11.26
C PRO A 15 -3.78 -8.63 11.76
N ARG A 16 -2.89 -8.06 10.96
CA ARG A 16 -2.07 -6.91 11.35
C ARG A 16 -2.87 -5.62 11.13
N GLU A 17 -2.81 -4.71 12.09
CA GLU A 17 -3.31 -3.32 11.95
C GLU A 17 -2.18 -2.31 11.68
N SER A 18 -0.94 -2.70 12.00
CA SER A 18 0.29 -1.97 11.73
C SER A 18 1.42 -2.95 11.37
N GLY A 19 2.48 -2.46 10.74
CA GLY A 19 3.56 -3.30 10.22
C GLY A 19 3.16 -4.08 8.97
N LEU A 20 2.23 -3.50 8.20
CA LEU A 20 1.67 -4.09 6.99
C LEU A 20 2.70 -4.22 5.87
N THR A 21 2.55 -5.28 5.09
CA THR A 21 3.16 -5.46 3.77
C THR A 21 2.06 -5.61 2.74
N MET A 22 1.90 -4.58 1.90
CA MET A 22 1.01 -4.57 0.75
C MET A 22 1.83 -4.88 -0.51
N VAL A 23 1.57 -6.05 -1.10
CA VAL A 23 2.25 -6.53 -2.30
C VAL A 23 1.57 -5.99 -3.55
N MET A 24 2.38 -5.66 -4.56
CA MET A 24 1.90 -5.27 -5.89
C MET A 24 1.93 -6.48 -6.83
N ASP A 25 0.76 -6.96 -7.25
CA ASP A 25 0.60 -7.96 -8.31
C ASP A 25 0.35 -7.25 -9.65
N LYS A 26 1.34 -7.30 -10.55
CA LYS A 26 1.26 -6.67 -11.88
C LYS A 26 0.88 -7.64 -13.00
N GLY A 27 0.43 -8.85 -12.65
CA GLY A 27 0.11 -9.90 -13.62
C GLY A 27 0.79 -11.24 -13.34
N LEU A 28 1.00 -11.61 -12.07
CA LEU A 28 1.45 -12.96 -11.71
C LEU A 28 0.51 -14.01 -12.32
N SER A 29 1.04 -15.13 -12.78
CA SER A 29 0.23 -16.29 -13.12
C SER A 29 -0.36 -16.92 -11.85
N ILE A 30 -1.35 -17.80 -12.03
CA ILE A 30 -1.93 -18.58 -10.93
C ILE A 30 -0.85 -19.32 -10.12
N ARG A 31 0.09 -19.97 -10.80
CA ARG A 31 1.17 -20.74 -10.15
C ARG A 31 2.15 -19.84 -9.41
N GLU A 32 2.48 -18.68 -9.97
CA GLU A 32 3.33 -17.72 -9.27
C GLU A 32 2.65 -17.15 -8.01
N VAL A 33 1.32 -17.05 -8.00
CA VAL A 33 0.58 -16.71 -6.78
C VAL A 33 0.70 -17.84 -5.76
N GLU A 34 0.46 -19.09 -6.16
CA GLU A 34 0.62 -20.26 -5.26
C GLU A 34 2.04 -20.31 -4.67
N ASP A 35 3.06 -20.18 -5.51
CA ASP A 35 4.48 -20.19 -5.11
C ASP A 35 4.82 -19.01 -4.18
N LEU A 36 4.29 -17.81 -4.45
CA LEU A 36 4.46 -16.64 -3.58
C LEU A 36 3.86 -16.87 -2.19
N LEU A 37 2.66 -17.44 -2.13
CA LEU A 37 1.96 -17.66 -0.89
C LEU A 37 2.58 -18.78 -0.05
N ASP A 38 3.10 -19.82 -0.69
CA ASP A 38 3.84 -20.90 -0.02
C ASP A 38 5.08 -20.36 0.71
N VAL A 39 5.87 -19.49 0.05
CA VAL A 39 7.12 -19.00 0.63
C VAL A 39 6.93 -17.80 1.57
N ALA A 40 5.97 -16.91 1.29
CA ALA A 40 5.90 -15.60 1.92
C ALA A 40 4.52 -15.21 2.46
N GLY A 41 3.51 -16.09 2.38
CA GLY A 41 2.13 -15.80 2.76
C GLY A 41 1.97 -15.20 4.16
N ASP A 42 2.75 -15.65 5.14
CA ASP A 42 2.74 -15.13 6.53
C ASP A 42 3.14 -13.65 6.67
N TYR A 43 3.87 -13.13 5.68
CA TYR A 43 4.40 -11.77 5.65
C TYR A 43 3.66 -10.83 4.70
N ILE A 44 2.61 -11.32 4.03
CA ILE A 44 1.76 -10.53 3.12
C ILE A 44 0.44 -10.22 3.82
N ASP A 45 0.10 -8.93 3.95
CA ASP A 45 -1.14 -8.51 4.62
C ASP A 45 -2.24 -8.11 3.63
N MET A 46 -1.86 -7.72 2.41
CA MET A 46 -2.80 -7.47 1.32
C MET A 46 -2.09 -7.46 -0.04
N VAL A 47 -2.86 -7.64 -1.11
CA VAL A 47 -2.39 -7.57 -2.49
C VAL A 47 -3.16 -6.52 -3.28
N LYS A 48 -2.43 -5.55 -3.84
CA LYS A 48 -2.93 -4.62 -4.86
C LYS A 48 -2.74 -5.28 -6.24
N LEU A 49 -3.84 -5.51 -6.97
CA LEU A 49 -3.75 -5.79 -8.40
C LEU A 49 -3.48 -4.47 -9.11
N GLY A 50 -2.27 -4.30 -9.65
CA GLY A 50 -1.76 -3.01 -10.09
C GLY A 50 -2.65 -2.29 -11.09
N TRP A 51 -2.80 -0.97 -10.93
CA TRP A 51 -3.59 -0.08 -11.78
C TRP A 51 -4.92 -0.73 -12.23
N ALA A 52 -5.05 -1.04 -13.52
CA ALA A 52 -6.19 -1.70 -14.15
C ALA A 52 -5.81 -3.08 -14.74
N THR A 53 -4.77 -3.73 -14.22
CA THR A 53 -4.32 -5.07 -14.69
C THR A 53 -5.43 -6.11 -14.65
N SER A 54 -6.35 -6.02 -13.69
CA SER A 54 -7.49 -6.93 -13.57
C SER A 54 -8.37 -6.96 -14.82
N TYR A 55 -8.47 -5.84 -15.56
CA TYR A 55 -9.25 -5.75 -16.79
C TYR A 55 -8.74 -6.70 -17.89
N VAL A 56 -7.43 -6.97 -17.93
CA VAL A 56 -6.78 -7.81 -18.94
C VAL A 56 -6.25 -9.14 -18.38
N THR A 57 -6.42 -9.40 -17.08
CA THR A 57 -5.93 -10.62 -16.45
C THR A 57 -6.83 -11.80 -16.80
N PRO A 58 -6.36 -12.80 -17.58
CA PRO A 58 -7.15 -13.99 -17.83
C PRO A 58 -7.36 -14.76 -16.53
N LYS A 59 -8.49 -15.48 -16.42
CA LYS A 59 -8.79 -16.32 -15.26
C LYS A 59 -8.75 -15.56 -13.92
N LEU A 60 -9.11 -14.28 -13.92
CA LEU A 60 -9.07 -13.43 -12.73
C LEU A 60 -9.80 -14.08 -11.54
N LYS A 61 -10.99 -14.67 -11.75
CA LYS A 61 -11.75 -15.35 -10.68
C LYS A 61 -10.97 -16.50 -10.05
N GLU A 62 -10.25 -17.30 -10.84
CA GLU A 62 -9.39 -18.39 -10.34
C GLU A 62 -8.23 -17.82 -9.50
N LYS A 63 -7.55 -16.78 -9.98
CA LYS A 63 -6.48 -16.11 -9.22
C LYS A 63 -6.97 -15.57 -7.87
N LEU A 64 -8.08 -14.83 -7.87
CA LEU A 64 -8.63 -14.20 -6.66
C LEU A 64 -9.08 -15.24 -5.63
N GLN A 65 -9.55 -16.40 -6.08
CA GLN A 65 -9.93 -17.50 -5.20
C GLN A 65 -8.71 -18.01 -4.39
N ILE A 66 -7.52 -18.06 -4.97
CA ILE A 66 -6.30 -18.51 -4.29
C ILE A 66 -5.92 -17.55 -3.15
N TYR A 67 -5.93 -16.23 -3.41
CA TYR A 67 -5.70 -15.25 -2.34
C TYR A 67 -6.76 -15.35 -1.23
N ARG A 68 -8.02 -15.59 -1.60
CA ARG A 68 -9.12 -15.76 -0.66
C ARG A 68 -8.94 -16.99 0.22
N GLU A 69 -8.57 -18.12 -0.36
CA GLU A 69 -8.32 -19.38 0.37
C GLU A 69 -7.13 -19.26 1.33
N ALA A 70 -6.13 -18.46 0.97
CA ALA A 70 -5.02 -18.11 1.85
C ALA A 70 -5.36 -17.05 2.92
N GLY A 71 -6.59 -16.52 2.93
CA GLY A 71 -7.02 -15.48 3.86
C GLY A 71 -6.29 -14.15 3.68
N ILE A 72 -5.81 -13.85 2.47
CA ILE A 72 -5.09 -12.61 2.16
C ILE A 72 -6.05 -11.65 1.45
N PRO A 73 -6.34 -10.48 2.05
CA PRO A 73 -7.07 -9.40 1.39
C PRO A 73 -6.46 -8.99 0.06
N PHE A 74 -7.30 -8.63 -0.89
CA PHE A 74 -6.88 -8.07 -2.17
C PHE A 74 -7.85 -7.01 -2.64
N TYR A 75 -7.36 -6.13 -3.52
CA TYR A 75 -8.16 -5.07 -4.11
C TYR A 75 -7.60 -4.66 -5.48
N PHE A 76 -8.43 -4.00 -6.29
CA PHE A 76 -8.01 -3.42 -7.56
C PHE A 76 -7.35 -2.05 -7.37
N GLY A 77 -6.29 -1.76 -8.11
CA GLY A 77 -5.65 -0.44 -8.08
C GLY A 77 -6.60 0.70 -8.43
N GLY A 78 -6.38 1.86 -7.83
CA GLY A 78 -7.25 3.03 -7.93
C GLY A 78 -7.36 3.59 -9.35
N THR A 79 -6.37 3.36 -10.22
CA THR A 79 -6.49 3.70 -11.65
C THR A 79 -7.68 2.97 -12.31
N LEU A 80 -8.05 1.76 -11.86
CA LEU A 80 -9.27 1.12 -12.36
C LEU A 80 -10.52 1.91 -11.92
N PHE A 81 -10.60 2.31 -10.65
CA PHE A 81 -11.66 3.19 -10.16
C PHE A 81 -11.76 4.46 -10.99
N GLU A 82 -10.65 5.17 -11.19
CA GLU A 82 -10.58 6.39 -12.00
C GLU A 82 -11.07 6.16 -13.44
N ALA A 83 -10.76 5.00 -14.02
CA ALA A 83 -11.23 4.63 -15.36
C ALA A 83 -12.76 4.48 -15.44
N PHE A 84 -13.43 4.04 -14.38
CA PHE A 84 -14.88 4.04 -14.30
C PHE A 84 -15.44 5.45 -14.06
N ILE A 85 -14.82 6.24 -13.19
CA ILE A 85 -15.30 7.60 -12.87
C ILE A 85 -15.28 8.51 -14.08
N VAL A 86 -14.18 8.54 -14.85
CA VAL A 86 -14.08 9.39 -16.05
C VAL A 86 -15.12 9.04 -17.13
N ARG A 87 -15.76 7.87 -17.02
CA ARG A 87 -16.84 7.41 -17.91
C ARG A 87 -18.24 7.60 -17.32
N ASN A 88 -18.35 8.23 -16.15
CA ASN A 88 -19.59 8.35 -15.37
C ASN A 88 -20.19 6.98 -15.00
N GLN A 89 -19.34 5.98 -14.74
CA GLN A 89 -19.74 4.59 -14.48
C GLN A 89 -19.47 4.14 -13.04
N PHE A 90 -19.64 5.05 -12.06
CA PHE A 90 -19.40 4.72 -10.65
C PHE A 90 -20.28 3.56 -10.15
N GLU A 91 -21.56 3.52 -10.51
CA GLU A 91 -22.44 2.42 -10.12
C GLU A 91 -22.06 1.08 -10.78
N ASP A 92 -21.49 1.10 -11.98
CA ASP A 92 -20.97 -0.11 -12.60
C ASP A 92 -19.69 -0.59 -11.89
N TYR A 93 -18.84 0.33 -11.44
CA TYR A 93 -17.68 -0.02 -10.61
C TYR A 93 -18.11 -0.74 -9.31
N ARG A 94 -19.14 -0.25 -8.63
CA ARG A 94 -19.67 -0.90 -7.41
C ARG A 94 -20.18 -2.31 -7.69
N LYS A 95 -20.86 -2.54 -8.81
CA LYS A 95 -21.28 -3.89 -9.25
C LYS A 95 -20.09 -4.80 -9.54
N VAL A 96 -19.01 -4.26 -10.11
CA VAL A 96 -17.76 -5.01 -10.33
C VAL A 96 -17.15 -5.44 -8.99
N LEU A 97 -17.13 -4.56 -7.99
CA LEU A 97 -16.69 -4.93 -6.64
C LEU A 97 -17.53 -6.09 -6.06
N ASP A 98 -18.86 -6.03 -6.23
CA ASP A 98 -19.77 -7.10 -5.80
C ASP A 98 -19.55 -8.41 -6.57
N GLU A 99 -19.38 -8.35 -7.90
CA GLU A 99 -19.17 -9.53 -8.75
C GLU A 99 -17.91 -10.30 -8.32
N PHE A 100 -16.83 -9.58 -8.03
CA PHE A 100 -15.57 -10.18 -7.59
C PHE A 100 -15.47 -10.35 -6.06
N GLN A 101 -16.52 -9.99 -5.32
CA GLN A 101 -16.62 -10.08 -3.86
C GLN A 101 -15.44 -9.37 -3.16
N MET A 102 -15.16 -8.15 -3.58
CA MET A 102 -14.10 -7.31 -3.03
C MET A 102 -14.48 -6.80 -1.66
N THR A 103 -13.64 -7.05 -0.66
CA THR A 103 -13.82 -6.52 0.71
C THR A 103 -12.94 -5.29 0.97
N TYR A 104 -12.03 -4.97 0.05
CA TYR A 104 -11.18 -3.79 0.05
C TYR A 104 -11.26 -3.08 -1.30
N VAL A 105 -11.08 -1.76 -1.28
CA VAL A 105 -11.14 -0.92 -2.47
C VAL A 105 -10.15 0.25 -2.35
N GLU A 106 -9.50 0.61 -3.46
CA GLU A 106 -8.64 1.80 -3.53
C GLU A 106 -9.36 2.94 -4.24
N VAL A 107 -9.33 4.13 -3.64
CA VAL A 107 -9.84 5.38 -4.23
C VAL A 107 -8.67 6.31 -4.48
N SER A 108 -8.49 6.74 -5.72
CA SER A 108 -7.41 7.64 -6.13
C SER A 108 -7.89 8.65 -7.16
N ASP A 109 -7.10 9.69 -7.39
CA ASP A 109 -7.30 10.78 -8.34
C ASP A 109 -5.99 11.15 -9.04
N GLY A 110 -5.14 10.15 -9.28
CA GLY A 110 -3.79 10.38 -9.79
C GLY A 110 -3.71 10.54 -11.31
N SER A 111 -4.62 9.91 -12.07
CA SER A 111 -4.73 9.99 -13.54
C SER A 111 -5.95 10.81 -14.00
N LEU A 112 -6.93 10.99 -13.12
CA LEU A 112 -8.12 11.82 -13.28
C LEU A 112 -8.06 13.02 -12.35
N GLU A 113 -8.11 14.23 -12.89
CA GLU A 113 -8.28 15.43 -12.07
C GLU A 113 -9.73 15.52 -11.58
N MET A 114 -9.92 15.51 -10.25
CA MET A 114 -11.24 15.62 -9.64
C MET A 114 -11.22 16.58 -8.44
N PRO A 115 -12.31 17.27 -8.14
CA PRO A 115 -12.45 17.99 -6.88
C PRO A 115 -12.31 17.05 -5.69
N HIS A 116 -11.50 17.42 -4.70
CA HIS A 116 -11.24 16.57 -3.54
C HIS A 116 -12.51 16.22 -2.74
N ASP A 117 -13.48 17.13 -2.67
CA ASP A 117 -14.77 16.86 -2.03
C ASP A 117 -15.57 15.75 -2.76
N GLU A 118 -15.41 15.64 -4.08
CA GLU A 118 -15.99 14.57 -4.87
C GLU A 118 -15.33 13.23 -4.53
N LYS A 119 -13.99 13.19 -4.46
CA LYS A 119 -13.23 12.03 -3.99
C LYS A 119 -13.69 11.57 -2.61
N CYS A 120 -13.82 12.51 -1.66
CA CYS A 120 -14.36 12.24 -0.32
C CYS A 120 -15.82 11.73 -0.36
N GLY A 121 -16.61 12.13 -1.36
CA GLY A 121 -17.94 11.58 -1.62
C GLY A 121 -17.91 10.10 -2.04
N TYR A 122 -16.99 9.73 -2.93
CA TYR A 122 -16.76 8.34 -3.32
C TYR A 122 -16.27 7.49 -2.15
N ILE A 123 -15.32 8.00 -1.35
CA ILE A 123 -14.83 7.32 -0.15
C ILE A 123 -15.98 7.02 0.81
N ARG A 124 -16.80 8.03 1.15
CA ARG A 124 -17.96 7.85 2.04
C ARG A 124 -18.95 6.80 1.54
N THR A 125 -19.17 6.75 0.23
CA THR A 125 -20.11 5.80 -0.37
C THR A 125 -19.52 4.39 -0.37
N LEU A 126 -18.26 4.24 -0.77
CA LEU A 126 -17.58 2.95 -0.84
C LEU A 126 -17.29 2.34 0.54
N ALA A 127 -17.08 3.17 1.56
CA ALA A 127 -16.90 2.73 2.94
C ALA A 127 -18.12 2.00 3.53
N GLN A 128 -19.30 2.14 2.90
CA GLN A 128 -20.50 1.38 3.27
C GLN A 128 -20.51 -0.04 2.68
N GLN A 129 -19.64 -0.33 1.70
CA GLN A 129 -19.60 -1.58 0.94
C GLN A 129 -18.31 -2.38 1.21
N ALA A 130 -17.17 -1.70 1.35
CA ALA A 130 -15.85 -2.30 1.50
C ALA A 130 -14.93 -1.43 2.36
N THR A 131 -13.80 -1.99 2.78
CA THR A 131 -12.74 -1.25 3.49
C THR A 131 -11.97 -0.39 2.49
N VAL A 132 -12.04 0.93 2.64
CA VAL A 132 -11.43 1.87 1.69
C VAL A 132 -9.98 2.16 2.07
N LEU A 133 -9.08 1.99 1.11
CA LEU A 133 -7.78 2.64 1.08
C LEU A 133 -7.89 3.85 0.16
N SER A 134 -7.40 5.00 0.58
CA SER A 134 -7.36 6.19 -0.29
C SER A 134 -5.93 6.58 -0.59
N GLU A 135 -5.61 6.99 -1.81
CA GLU A 135 -4.26 7.34 -2.24
C GLU A 135 -4.11 8.85 -2.36
N VAL A 136 -3.20 9.45 -1.58
CA VAL A 136 -2.89 10.88 -1.66
C VAL A 136 -1.56 11.07 -2.37
N GLY A 137 -1.56 11.96 -3.35
CA GLY A 137 -0.36 12.45 -4.02
C GLY A 137 -0.64 12.79 -5.49
N SER A 138 0.36 13.38 -6.14
CA SER A 138 0.30 13.66 -7.57
C SER A 138 1.13 12.64 -8.33
N LYS A 139 0.56 12.07 -9.40
CA LYS A 139 1.30 11.27 -10.38
C LYS A 139 2.10 12.16 -11.34
N ASP A 140 1.85 13.46 -11.37
CA ASP A 140 2.61 14.43 -12.15
C ASP A 140 3.80 14.96 -11.34
N ALA A 141 5.02 14.76 -11.88
CA ALA A 141 6.26 15.21 -11.27
C ALA A 141 6.36 16.74 -11.16
N GLU A 142 5.63 17.47 -12.00
CA GLU A 142 5.59 18.93 -12.00
C GLU A 142 4.61 19.49 -10.94
N LYS A 143 3.56 18.74 -10.59
CA LYS A 143 2.61 19.12 -9.54
C LYS A 143 3.14 18.74 -8.14
N ILE A 144 3.95 19.64 -7.57
CA ILE A 144 4.51 19.47 -6.23
C ILE A 144 3.55 20.06 -5.18
N LEU A 145 2.82 19.18 -4.49
CA LEU A 145 2.02 19.56 -3.32
C LEU A 145 2.93 19.89 -2.11
N ALA A 146 2.56 20.95 -1.39
CA ALA A 146 3.21 21.32 -0.14
C ALA A 146 2.80 20.38 1.02
N PRO A 147 3.62 20.22 2.08
CA PRO A 147 3.31 19.30 3.17
C PRO A 147 1.97 19.53 3.87
N TYR A 148 1.57 20.79 4.10
CA TYR A 148 0.29 21.10 4.73
C TYR A 148 -0.90 20.62 3.88
N GLN A 149 -0.82 20.72 2.55
CA GLN A 149 -1.86 20.25 1.64
C GLN A 149 -1.99 18.72 1.71
N TRP A 150 -0.88 17.99 1.74
CA TRP A 150 -0.90 16.54 1.95
C TRP A 150 -1.63 16.16 3.24
N ILE A 151 -1.31 16.86 4.34
CA ILE A 151 -1.91 16.61 5.64
C ILE A 151 -3.42 16.91 5.61
N GLU A 152 -3.84 18.01 4.99
CA GLU A 152 -5.26 18.38 4.83
C GLU A 152 -6.03 17.32 4.04
N LEU A 153 -5.51 16.91 2.88
CA LEU A 153 -6.14 15.88 2.03
C LEU A 153 -6.24 14.56 2.79
N MET A 154 -5.13 14.06 3.35
CA MET A 154 -5.11 12.80 4.10
C MET A 154 -6.08 12.81 5.29
N ARG A 155 -6.18 13.93 6.03
CA ARG A 155 -7.14 14.04 7.15
C ARG A 155 -8.58 13.98 6.65
N ALA A 156 -8.91 14.74 5.62
CA ALA A 156 -10.26 14.75 5.06
C ALA A 156 -10.65 13.38 4.48
N GLU A 157 -9.73 12.65 3.87
CA GLU A 157 -9.98 11.28 3.37
C GLU A 157 -10.19 10.27 4.51
N LEU A 158 -9.41 10.37 5.60
CA LEU A 158 -9.63 9.57 6.81
C LEU A 158 -10.99 9.89 7.46
N GLU A 159 -11.35 11.17 7.55
CA GLU A 159 -12.66 11.63 8.06
C GLU A 159 -13.83 11.19 7.17
N ALA A 160 -13.60 11.09 5.86
CA ALA A 160 -14.56 10.55 4.90
C ALA A 160 -14.78 9.03 5.05
N GLY A 161 -13.94 8.32 5.81
CA GLY A 161 -14.11 6.90 6.11
C GLY A 161 -13.03 5.99 5.52
N ALA A 162 -11.93 6.53 4.98
CA ALA A 162 -10.79 5.71 4.62
C ALA A 162 -10.22 5.00 5.86
N TRP A 163 -9.97 3.69 5.75
CA TRP A 163 -9.33 2.91 6.81
C TRP A 163 -7.87 3.32 6.97
N LYS A 164 -7.18 3.47 5.83
CA LYS A 164 -5.81 3.97 5.72
C LYS A 164 -5.64 4.84 4.48
N VAL A 165 -4.70 5.77 4.56
CA VAL A 165 -4.26 6.60 3.43
C VAL A 165 -2.90 6.12 2.91
N ILE A 166 -2.78 5.99 1.60
CA ILE A 166 -1.56 5.59 0.90
C ILE A 166 -0.83 6.87 0.51
N GLY A 167 0.45 6.96 0.85
CA GLY A 167 1.32 7.99 0.29
C GLY A 167 1.85 7.55 -1.07
N GLU A 168 1.41 8.23 -2.14
CA GLU A 168 1.71 7.85 -3.53
C GLU A 168 3.20 7.98 -3.87
N ALA A 169 3.71 6.97 -4.56
CA ALA A 169 5.06 6.94 -5.10
C ALA A 169 5.16 6.38 -6.53
N ARG A 170 4.03 5.91 -7.08
CA ARG A 170 3.96 5.02 -8.24
C ARG A 170 4.75 3.72 -8.03
N GLU A 171 4.67 2.83 -9.01
CA GLU A 171 5.44 1.59 -9.05
C GLU A 171 6.96 1.81 -9.12
N ALA A 172 7.41 2.89 -9.77
CA ALA A 172 8.83 3.19 -9.92
C ALA A 172 9.45 3.85 -8.68
N GLY A 173 8.65 4.41 -7.77
CA GLY A 173 9.14 5.08 -6.57
C GLY A 173 9.88 6.38 -6.85
N ASN A 174 9.44 7.17 -7.83
CA ASN A 174 10.15 8.35 -8.32
C ASN A 174 9.28 9.61 -8.42
N VAL A 175 8.12 9.62 -7.77
CA VAL A 175 7.20 10.75 -7.70
C VAL A 175 6.59 10.86 -6.30
N GLY A 176 5.83 11.92 -6.04
CA GLY A 176 5.07 12.10 -4.80
C GLY A 176 5.98 12.23 -3.58
N LEU A 177 6.10 11.13 -2.83
CA LEU A 177 7.00 10.98 -1.67
C LEU A 177 8.49 11.05 -2.03
N PHE A 178 8.82 10.74 -3.28
CA PHE A 178 10.18 10.67 -3.77
C PHE A 178 10.45 11.74 -4.83
N ARG A 179 11.72 12.14 -4.94
CA ARG A 179 12.23 12.89 -6.08
C ARG A 179 12.37 11.94 -7.28
N GLU A 180 12.57 12.48 -8.47
CA GLU A 180 12.84 11.69 -9.69
C GLU A 180 14.04 10.73 -9.53
N THR A 181 14.99 11.07 -8.66
CA THR A 181 16.16 10.24 -8.31
C THR A 181 15.82 9.05 -7.41
N GLY A 182 14.58 8.92 -6.93
CA GLY A 182 14.15 7.96 -5.91
C GLY A 182 14.47 8.38 -4.47
N GLU A 183 15.11 9.55 -4.27
CA GLU A 183 15.41 10.07 -2.95
C GLU A 183 14.14 10.53 -2.22
N VAL A 184 14.01 10.15 -0.95
CA VAL A 184 12.87 10.51 -0.12
C VAL A 184 12.83 12.01 0.16
N ARG A 185 11.65 12.63 -0.01
CA ARG A 185 11.38 14.01 0.43
C ARG A 185 11.24 14.05 1.96
N GLN A 186 12.36 13.94 2.67
CA GLN A 186 12.37 13.72 4.13
C GLN A 186 11.58 14.77 4.91
N GLY A 187 11.64 16.05 4.51
CA GLY A 187 10.88 17.12 5.14
C GLY A 187 9.38 16.89 5.04
N LEU A 188 8.87 16.54 3.85
CA LEU A 188 7.46 16.20 3.63
C LEU A 188 7.02 15.03 4.52
N VAL A 189 7.76 13.93 4.47
CA VAL A 189 7.39 12.72 5.21
C VAL A 189 7.41 12.94 6.72
N LYS A 190 8.41 13.67 7.24
CA LYS A 190 8.47 14.00 8.67
C LYS A 190 7.25 14.83 9.09
N GLU A 191 6.88 15.87 8.35
CA GLU A 191 5.69 16.68 8.67
C GLU A 191 4.40 15.85 8.69
N ILE A 192 4.24 14.92 7.72
CA ILE A 192 3.08 14.02 7.68
C ILE A 192 3.04 13.11 8.91
N ILE A 193 4.15 12.44 9.26
CA ILE A 193 4.19 11.51 10.41
C ILE A 193 3.96 12.23 11.75
N HIS A 194 4.37 13.50 11.87
CA HIS A 194 4.05 14.29 13.07
C HIS A 194 2.57 14.67 13.16
N SER A 195 1.85 14.67 12.04
CA SER A 195 0.49 15.21 11.93
C SER A 195 -0.60 14.14 11.80
N ILE A 196 -0.23 12.93 11.37
CA ILE A 196 -1.12 11.80 11.10
C ILE A 196 -0.49 10.54 11.71
N PRO A 197 -1.25 9.74 12.48
CA PRO A 197 -0.72 8.53 13.08
C PRO A 197 -0.14 7.57 12.04
N ALA A 198 1.07 7.07 12.28
CA ALA A 198 1.81 6.26 11.31
C ALA A 198 1.07 4.97 10.91
N GLU A 199 0.30 4.39 11.83
CA GLU A 199 -0.54 3.22 11.61
C GLU A 199 -1.72 3.47 10.66
N LYS A 200 -2.10 4.75 10.44
CA LYS A 200 -3.12 5.14 9.46
C LYS A 200 -2.57 5.36 8.06
N ILE A 201 -1.26 5.33 7.89
CA ILE A 201 -0.60 5.57 6.60
C ILE A 201 0.00 4.26 6.09
N ILE A 202 -0.10 4.01 4.79
CA ILE A 202 0.71 3.03 4.06
C ILE A 202 1.68 3.80 3.17
N TRP A 203 2.97 3.57 3.32
CA TRP A 203 3.98 4.25 2.50
C TRP A 203 4.35 3.37 1.31
N GLU A 204 4.07 3.82 0.09
CA GLU A 204 4.59 3.12 -1.08
C GLU A 204 6.12 3.20 -1.11
N ALA A 205 6.78 2.04 -1.13
CA ALA A 205 8.24 1.92 -1.08
C ALA A 205 8.71 0.75 -1.95
N PRO A 206 8.54 0.84 -3.28
CA PRO A 206 8.89 -0.26 -4.19
C PRO A 206 10.38 -0.57 -4.19
N GLN A 207 11.26 0.40 -3.89
CA GLN A 207 12.72 0.20 -3.90
C GLN A 207 13.27 -0.13 -2.51
N LYS A 208 14.29 -1.00 -2.46
CA LYS A 208 15.00 -1.37 -1.23
C LYS A 208 15.44 -0.17 -0.39
N SER A 209 16.02 0.86 -1.01
CA SER A 209 16.50 2.06 -0.32
C SER A 209 15.38 2.78 0.42
N GLN A 210 14.17 2.80 -0.16
CA GLN A 210 12.98 3.42 0.41
C GLN A 210 12.45 2.60 1.58
N GLN A 211 12.38 1.28 1.42
CA GLN A 211 11.98 0.34 2.48
C GLN A 211 12.88 0.48 3.71
N VAL A 212 14.20 0.47 3.50
CA VAL A 212 15.21 0.68 4.55
C VAL A 212 15.02 2.02 5.24
N TRP A 213 14.77 3.09 4.48
CA TRP A 213 14.60 4.44 5.03
C TRP A 213 13.36 4.53 5.93
N PHE A 214 12.20 4.03 5.48
CA PHE A 214 10.98 4.02 6.28
C PHE A 214 11.11 3.14 7.53
N ILE A 215 11.73 1.97 7.41
CA ILE A 215 11.96 1.07 8.55
C ILE A 215 12.89 1.72 9.59
N LYS A 216 13.91 2.47 9.16
CA LYS A 216 14.79 3.20 10.08
C LYS A 216 14.13 4.42 10.72
N LEU A 217 13.22 5.09 10.00
CA LEU A 217 12.55 6.29 10.49
C LEU A 217 11.41 5.95 11.46
N VAL A 218 10.55 5.00 11.09
CA VAL A 218 9.30 4.69 11.79
C VAL A 218 9.43 3.44 12.65
N GLY A 219 10.27 2.49 12.26
CA GLY A 219 10.51 1.23 12.97
C GLY A 219 10.06 -0.01 12.18
N ALA A 220 10.31 -1.18 12.76
CA ALA A 220 10.05 -2.49 12.14
C ALA A 220 8.57 -2.72 11.76
N ASN A 221 7.64 -2.01 12.41
CA ASN A 221 6.19 -2.09 12.19
C ASN A 221 5.62 -0.92 11.38
N VAL A 222 6.41 -0.29 10.51
CA VAL A 222 5.90 0.64 9.49
C VAL A 222 5.06 -0.09 8.44
N ASN A 223 3.97 0.51 7.98
CA ASN A 223 3.18 -0.04 6.87
C ASN A 223 3.85 0.32 5.53
N LEU A 224 4.12 -0.69 4.70
CA LEU A 224 4.75 -0.51 3.39
C LEU A 224 3.86 -1.04 2.28
N GLY A 225 3.75 -0.28 1.19
CA GLY A 225 3.02 -0.62 -0.02
C GLY A 225 3.92 -0.71 -1.25
N ASN A 226 3.35 -1.25 -2.33
CA ASN A 226 4.05 -1.52 -3.59
C ASN A 226 5.27 -2.44 -3.43
N ILE A 227 5.24 -3.36 -2.47
CA ILE A 227 6.31 -4.34 -2.32
C ILE A 227 6.21 -5.34 -3.47
N ALA A 228 7.31 -5.49 -4.22
CA ALA A 228 7.39 -6.50 -5.27
C ALA A 228 7.28 -7.91 -4.66
N PRO A 229 6.66 -8.89 -5.34
CA PRO A 229 6.54 -10.26 -4.85
C PRO A 229 7.87 -10.88 -4.39
N ALA A 230 8.94 -10.67 -5.16
CA ALA A 230 10.29 -11.15 -4.83
C ALA A 230 10.95 -10.42 -3.64
N GLU A 231 10.44 -9.26 -3.24
CA GLU A 231 10.99 -8.46 -2.13
C GLU A 231 10.27 -8.69 -0.79
N VAL A 232 9.24 -9.55 -0.71
CA VAL A 232 8.51 -9.77 0.55
C VAL A 232 9.42 -10.32 1.66
N ILE A 233 10.14 -11.42 1.39
CA ILE A 233 11.11 -11.96 2.35
C ILE A 233 12.25 -10.97 2.61
N PRO A 234 12.89 -10.36 1.58
CA PRO A 234 13.87 -9.30 1.80
C PRO A 234 13.39 -8.16 2.70
N VAL A 235 12.17 -7.65 2.55
CA VAL A 235 11.59 -6.62 3.43
C VAL A 235 11.48 -7.13 4.86
N GLU A 236 10.98 -8.34 5.08
CA GLU A 236 10.87 -8.90 6.43
C GLU A 236 12.26 -9.02 7.08
N THR A 237 13.30 -9.42 6.34
CA THR A 237 14.67 -9.43 6.88
C THR A 237 15.18 -8.03 7.22
N ILE A 238 14.77 -6.99 6.49
CA ILE A 238 15.10 -5.60 6.83
C ILE A 238 14.40 -5.20 8.13
N ARG A 239 13.10 -5.56 8.30
CA ARG A 239 12.33 -5.28 9.52
C ARG A 239 12.93 -5.96 10.75
N LEU A 240 13.51 -7.14 10.59
CA LEU A 240 14.12 -7.92 11.68
C LEU A 240 15.59 -7.55 11.95
N GLY A 241 16.17 -6.60 11.22
CA GLY A 241 17.60 -6.28 11.35
C GLY A 241 18.54 -7.39 10.86
N LEU A 242 18.07 -8.25 9.96
CA LEU A 242 18.81 -9.41 9.45
C LEU A 242 19.37 -9.20 8.03
N ARG A 243 19.25 -7.98 7.50
CA ARG A 243 19.91 -7.54 6.26
C ARG A 243 20.95 -6.48 6.59
N GLY A 244 22.06 -6.43 5.85
CA GLY A 244 23.18 -5.53 6.11
C GLY A 244 22.77 -4.05 6.28
N ASP A 245 21.72 -3.61 5.57
CA ASP A 245 21.21 -2.25 5.63
C ASP A 245 20.64 -1.85 7.02
N THR A 246 20.11 -2.80 7.80
CA THR A 246 19.51 -2.59 9.13
C THR A 246 20.18 -3.40 10.25
N PHE A 247 21.28 -4.11 9.96
CA PHE A 247 21.96 -5.03 10.87
C PHE A 247 22.26 -4.43 12.26
N SER A 248 22.85 -3.24 12.29
CA SER A 248 23.19 -2.56 13.56
C SER A 248 22.07 -1.68 14.11
N HIS A 249 21.01 -1.44 13.34
CA HIS A 249 20.00 -0.44 13.67
C HIS A 249 19.18 -0.83 14.91
N PHE A 250 18.84 -2.12 15.03
CA PHE A 250 18.01 -2.61 16.13
C PHE A 250 18.79 -3.22 17.30
N LEU A 251 20.10 -3.47 17.14
CA LEU A 251 20.92 -4.09 18.18
C LEU A 251 21.25 -3.16 19.36
N ASN A 252 21.17 -1.84 19.15
CA ASN A 252 21.55 -0.83 20.15
C ASN A 252 20.35 -0.17 20.85
N ALA A 253 19.12 -0.59 20.54
CA ALA A 253 17.94 -0.19 21.30
C ALA A 253 17.99 -0.94 22.63
N LYS A 254 18.57 -0.31 23.66
CA LYS A 254 18.71 -0.89 25.00
C LYS A 254 17.35 -1.39 25.50
N ALA A 255 17.35 -2.62 26.00
CA ALA A 255 16.32 -3.21 26.85
C ALA A 255 16.08 -2.37 28.11
#